data_AF-A0A7C5CD54-F1
#
_entry.id   AF-A0A7C5CD54-F1
#
_cell.length_a   1.000
_cell.length_b   1.000
_cell.length_c   1.000
_cell.angle_alpha   90.00
_cell.angle_beta   90.00
_cell.angle_gamma   90.00
#
_symmetry.space_group_name_H-M   'P 1'
#
loop_
_entity.id
_entity.type
_entity.pdbx_description
1 polymer ?
#
loop_
_entity_poly.entity_id
_entity_poly.type
_entity_poly.pdbx_seq_one_letter_code
_entity_poly.pdbx_strand_id
1 'polypeptide(L)'
;MRWKETDYAGWGRVQKAHGQMARPEKVAALKAVLDEGMAPAIGNRRSYNDAPLNSGGKVIDMTRLDRILSFDEGEGVLEAEAGIEIGELARIFAPKGWIPTIMPGTGKATLGG
;
A
#
# COMPACT_ATOMS: atom_id res chain seq x y z
N MET A 1 -12.59 15.01 -7.31
CA MET A 1 -13.42 13.88 -6.82
C MET A 1 -12.51 12.93 -6.04
N ARG A 2 -13.00 12.33 -4.96
CA ARG A 2 -12.24 11.37 -4.13
C ARG A 2 -12.08 10.00 -4.80
N TRP A 3 -13.02 9.65 -5.67
CA TRP A 3 -13.01 8.45 -6.51
C TRP A 3 -12.72 8.81 -7.97
N LYS A 4 -11.99 7.93 -8.65
CA LYS A 4 -11.70 8.02 -10.08
C LYS A 4 -11.93 6.66 -10.74
N GLU A 5 -12.67 6.63 -11.85
CA GLU A 5 -12.75 5.43 -12.69
C GLU A 5 -11.38 5.11 -13.29
N THR A 6 -10.97 3.85 -13.18
CA THR A 6 -9.67 3.40 -13.67
C THR A 6 -9.67 1.91 -13.98
N ASP A 7 -8.86 1.54 -14.96
CA ASP A 7 -8.44 0.16 -15.16
C ASP A 7 -7.19 -0.13 -14.32
N TYR A 8 -7.12 -1.33 -13.76
CA TYR A 8 -5.99 -1.78 -12.96
C TYR A 8 -5.83 -3.30 -13.03
N ALA A 9 -4.63 -3.78 -12.74
CA ALA A 9 -4.29 -5.20 -12.79
C ALA A 9 -3.32 -5.57 -11.66
N GLY A 10 -3.29 -6.85 -11.31
CA GLY A 10 -2.21 -7.45 -10.52
C GLY A 10 -0.92 -7.59 -11.36
N TRP A 11 0.13 -8.10 -10.73
CA TRP A 11 1.46 -8.15 -11.35
C TRP A 11 1.51 -9.01 -12.62
N GLY A 12 0.77 -10.12 -12.65
CA GLY A 12 0.74 -11.04 -13.77
C GLY A 12 -0.02 -10.51 -15.00
N ARG A 13 -0.85 -9.46 -14.85
CA ARG A 13 -1.68 -8.87 -15.91
C ARG A 13 -2.61 -9.84 -16.65
N VAL A 14 -2.82 -11.04 -16.10
CA VAL A 14 -3.73 -12.06 -16.65
C VAL A 14 -5.18 -11.63 -16.48
N GLN A 15 -5.52 -11.11 -15.30
CA GLN A 15 -6.82 -10.52 -15.00
C GLN A 15 -6.69 -8.99 -14.87
N LYS A 16 -7.75 -8.28 -15.22
CA LYS A 16 -7.88 -6.82 -15.09
C LYS A 16 -9.20 -6.50 -14.41
N ALA A 17 -9.23 -5.42 -13.67
CA ALA A 17 -10.43 -4.85 -13.09
C ALA A 17 -10.65 -3.44 -13.63
N HIS A 18 -11.91 -3.09 -13.82
CA HIS A 18 -12.37 -1.73 -14.06
C HIS A 18 -13.22 -1.30 -12.88
N GLY A 19 -13.00 -0.10 -12.34
CA GLY A 19 -13.83 0.43 -11.26
C GLY A 19 -13.25 1.68 -10.63
N GLN A 20 -13.75 2.00 -9.45
CA GLN A 20 -13.46 3.27 -8.78
C GLN A 20 -12.30 3.14 -7.81
N MET A 21 -11.32 4.03 -7.92
CA MET A 21 -10.16 4.08 -7.05
C MET A 21 -10.08 5.40 -6.30
N ALA A 22 -9.97 5.32 -4.97
CA ALA A 22 -9.53 6.43 -4.14
C ALA A 22 -8.05 6.28 -3.81
N ARG A 23 -7.32 7.39 -3.67
CA ARG A 23 -5.88 7.38 -3.37
C ARG A 23 -5.52 8.46 -2.32
N PRO A 24 -5.86 8.26 -1.05
CA PRO A 24 -5.64 9.25 0.00
C PRO A 24 -4.15 9.44 0.32
N GLU A 25 -3.76 10.66 0.69
CA GLU A 25 -2.39 11.05 1.09
C GLU A 25 -2.23 11.33 2.59
N LYS A 26 -3.36 11.31 3.32
CA LYS A 26 -3.45 11.64 4.75
C LYS A 26 -4.55 10.81 5.38
N VAL A 27 -4.39 10.46 6.65
CA VAL A 27 -5.42 9.74 7.44
C VAL A 27 -6.78 10.45 7.40
N ALA A 28 -6.81 11.79 7.41
CA ALA A 28 -8.07 12.54 7.27
C ALA A 28 -8.77 12.29 5.93
N ALA A 29 -8.02 12.18 4.84
CA ALA A 29 -8.58 11.86 3.52
C ALA A 29 -9.05 10.40 3.47
N LEU A 30 -8.34 9.47 4.12
CA LEU A 30 -8.77 8.09 4.26
C LEU A 30 -10.09 7.99 5.03
N LYS A 31 -10.23 8.70 6.16
CA LYS A 31 -11.48 8.77 6.92
C LYS A 31 -12.64 9.27 6.04
N ALA A 32 -12.43 10.37 5.32
CA ALA A 32 -13.44 10.90 4.41
C ALA A 32 -13.81 9.95 3.25
N VAL A 33 -12.90 9.06 2.83
CA VAL A 33 -13.19 7.98 1.87
C VAL A 33 -14.04 6.89 2.51
N LEU A 34 -13.72 6.48 3.75
CA LEU A 34 -14.45 5.46 4.50
C LEU A 34 -15.86 5.92 4.91
N ASP A 35 -16.06 7.22 5.13
CA ASP A 35 -17.38 7.81 5.40
C ASP A 35 -18.34 7.68 4.20
N GLU A 36 -17.81 7.53 2.98
CA GLU A 36 -18.60 7.25 1.77
C GLU A 36 -18.89 5.76 1.53
N GLY A 37 -18.32 4.88 2.36
CA GLY A 37 -18.49 3.43 2.30
C GLY A 37 -17.18 2.65 2.36
N MET A 38 -17.27 1.43 2.90
CA MET A 38 -16.12 0.51 2.97
C MET A 38 -15.73 0.00 1.58
N ALA A 39 -14.42 -0.12 1.36
CA ALA A 39 -13.85 -0.70 0.15
C ALA A 39 -12.52 -1.41 0.49
N PRO A 40 -12.14 -2.48 -0.24
CA PRO A 40 -10.85 -3.13 -0.05
C PRO A 40 -9.67 -2.17 -0.22
N ALA A 41 -8.70 -2.28 0.68
CA ALA A 41 -7.40 -1.62 0.54
C ALA A 41 -6.50 -2.41 -0.41
N ILE A 42 -5.75 -1.71 -1.26
CA ILE A 42 -4.75 -2.31 -2.14
C ILE A 42 -3.42 -1.56 -2.00
N GLY A 43 -2.32 -2.32 -2.02
CA GLY A 43 -0.97 -1.78 -2.05
C GLY A 43 -0.44 -1.59 -3.48
N ASN A 44 0.86 -1.82 -3.67
CA ASN A 44 1.55 -1.64 -4.96
C ASN A 44 1.32 -2.80 -5.97
N ARG A 45 0.23 -3.57 -5.78
CA ARG A 45 -0.29 -4.62 -6.71
C ARG A 45 0.74 -5.67 -7.14
N ARG A 46 1.56 -6.16 -6.20
CA ARG A 46 2.59 -7.18 -6.46
C ARG A 46 2.11 -8.62 -6.38
N SER A 47 0.89 -8.87 -5.89
CA SER A 47 0.23 -10.17 -6.05
C SER A 47 -0.05 -10.44 -7.52
N TYR A 48 0.15 -11.69 -7.95
CA TYR A 48 0.13 -12.07 -9.36
C TYR A 48 -1.26 -12.11 -9.98
N ASN A 49 -2.27 -12.51 -9.20
CA ASN A 49 -3.60 -12.82 -9.69
C ASN A 49 -4.63 -11.75 -9.25
N ASP A 50 -5.76 -12.18 -8.70
CA ASP A 50 -6.97 -11.40 -8.42
C ASP A 50 -7.00 -10.75 -7.03
N ALA A 51 -6.08 -11.10 -6.14
CA ALA A 51 -6.01 -10.51 -4.79
C ALA A 51 -6.10 -8.96 -4.75
N PRO A 52 -5.51 -8.18 -5.68
CA PRO A 52 -5.66 -6.73 -5.66
C PRO A 52 -6.78 -6.20 -6.56
N LEU A 53 -7.74 -7.04 -6.99
CA LEU A 53 -8.78 -6.70 -7.96
C LEU A 53 -10.17 -6.64 -7.30
N ASN A 54 -10.97 -5.65 -7.66
CA ASN A 54 -12.39 -5.53 -7.29
C ASN A 54 -13.20 -4.93 -8.46
N SER A 55 -13.40 -5.73 -9.51
CA SER A 55 -14.04 -5.25 -10.76
C SER A 55 -15.50 -4.85 -10.54
N GLY A 56 -15.91 -3.73 -11.12
CA GLY A 56 -17.22 -3.10 -10.91
C GLY A 56 -17.39 -2.45 -9.53
N GLY A 57 -16.39 -2.56 -8.65
CA GLY A 57 -16.42 -2.06 -7.28
C GLY A 57 -15.50 -0.87 -7.05
N LYS A 58 -15.30 -0.60 -5.75
CA LYS A 58 -14.42 0.44 -5.23
C LYS A 58 -13.15 -0.18 -4.63
N VAL A 59 -12.01 0.50 -4.74
CA VAL A 59 -10.75 0.14 -4.06
C VAL A 59 -10.04 1.38 -3.50
N ILE A 60 -9.30 1.21 -2.42
CA ILE A 60 -8.50 2.26 -1.80
C ILE A 60 -7.03 1.95 -2.05
N ASP A 61 -6.39 2.72 -2.93
CA ASP A 61 -4.94 2.65 -3.18
C ASP A 61 -4.19 3.35 -2.03
N MET A 62 -3.56 2.53 -1.18
CA MET A 62 -2.86 2.97 0.02
C MET A 62 -1.45 3.49 -0.25
N THR A 63 -0.96 3.46 -1.50
CA THR A 63 0.44 3.76 -1.86
C THR A 63 0.89 5.20 -1.59
N ARG A 64 0.00 6.11 -1.20
CA ARG A 64 0.32 7.49 -0.82
C ARG A 64 0.31 7.75 0.69
N LEU A 65 -0.01 6.73 1.47
CA LEU A 65 0.16 6.71 2.93
C LEU A 65 1.45 5.91 3.20
N ASP A 66 2.59 6.54 3.02
CA ASP A 66 3.92 5.93 2.99
C ASP A 66 4.92 6.54 4.00
N ARG A 67 4.44 7.22 5.03
CA ARG A 67 5.30 7.87 6.03
C ARG A 67 5.81 6.91 7.08
N ILE A 68 7.03 7.16 7.55
CA ILE A 68 7.53 6.65 8.83
C ILE A 68 6.98 7.54 9.93
N LEU A 69 6.34 6.95 10.94
CA LEU A 69 5.70 7.66 12.05
C LEU A 69 6.62 7.71 13.27
N SER A 70 7.27 6.59 13.60
CA SER A 70 8.23 6.50 14.71
C SER A 70 9.20 5.34 14.50
N PHE A 71 10.39 5.42 15.09
CA PHE A 71 11.35 4.32 15.12
C PHE A 71 12.06 4.30 16.49
N ASP A 72 11.93 3.21 17.21
CA ASP A 72 12.67 2.93 18.43
C ASP A 72 13.96 2.18 18.08
N GLU A 73 15.10 2.88 18.18
CA GLU A 73 16.41 2.31 17.89
C GLU A 73 16.92 1.38 19.00
N GLY A 74 16.39 1.47 20.22
CA GLY A 74 16.74 0.55 21.30
C GLY A 74 16.12 -0.84 21.08
N GLU A 75 14.87 -0.87 20.62
CA GLU A 75 14.08 -2.10 20.45
C GLU A 75 14.00 -2.58 18.99
N GLY A 76 14.37 -1.74 18.02
CA GLY A 76 14.24 -2.04 16.59
C GLY A 76 12.80 -1.99 16.08
N VAL A 77 11.93 -1.23 16.74
CA VAL A 77 10.48 -1.18 16.44
C VAL A 77 10.17 0.03 15.56
N LEU A 78 9.61 -0.22 14.38
CA LEU A 78 9.19 0.79 13.42
C LEU A 78 7.67 0.89 13.37
N GLU A 79 7.14 2.11 13.47
CA GLU A 79 5.76 2.44 13.12
C GLU A 79 5.76 3.20 11.78
N ALA A 80 5.02 2.71 10.80
CA ALA A 80 4.93 3.32 9.47
C ALA A 80 3.55 3.12 8.86
N GLU A 81 3.20 3.99 7.92
CA GLU A 81 1.97 3.87 7.14
C GLU A 81 2.06 2.69 6.15
N ALA A 82 0.91 2.02 5.93
CA ALA A 82 0.82 0.76 5.20
C ALA A 82 1.31 0.79 3.74
N GLY A 83 1.40 1.97 3.13
CA GLY A 83 1.78 2.18 1.74
C GLY A 83 3.28 2.24 1.48
N ILE A 84 4.13 2.30 2.51
CA ILE A 84 5.59 2.34 2.33
C ILE A 84 6.09 1.02 1.71
N GLU A 85 7.00 1.11 0.74
CA GLU A 85 7.61 -0.06 0.11
C GLU A 85 8.64 -0.72 1.06
N ILE A 86 8.66 -2.04 1.16
CA ILE A 86 9.63 -2.78 2.01
C ILE A 86 11.08 -2.47 1.59
N GLY A 87 11.33 -2.31 0.29
CA GLY A 87 12.64 -1.91 -0.23
C GLY A 87 13.04 -0.49 0.19
N GLU A 88 12.07 0.40 0.41
CA GLU A 88 12.33 1.75 0.90
C GLU A 88 12.76 1.72 2.37
N LEU A 89 12.11 0.87 3.18
CA LEU A 89 12.55 0.63 4.55
C LEU A 89 13.99 0.12 4.59
N ALA A 90 14.32 -0.91 3.80
CA ALA A 90 15.70 -1.41 3.73
C ALA A 90 16.68 -0.32 3.29
N ARG A 91 16.32 0.53 2.32
CA ARG A 91 17.18 1.64 1.86
C ARG A 91 17.46 2.67 2.95
N ILE A 92 16.46 3.01 3.76
CA ILE A 92 16.56 4.02 4.83
C ILE A 92 17.31 3.47 6.05
N PHE A 93 17.03 2.21 6.42
CA PHE A 93 17.45 1.64 7.69
C PHE A 93 18.71 0.76 7.62
N ALA A 94 19.05 0.18 6.47
CA ALA A 94 20.26 -0.66 6.36
C ALA A 94 21.56 0.09 6.70
N PRO A 95 21.74 1.37 6.31
CA PRO A 95 22.92 2.14 6.76
C PRO A 95 22.99 2.37 8.27
N LYS A 96 21.87 2.18 8.99
CA LYS A 96 21.76 2.31 10.45
C LYS A 96 21.88 0.95 11.16
N GLY A 97 22.17 -0.14 10.43
CA GLY A 97 22.27 -1.48 10.99
C GLY A 97 20.94 -2.24 11.11
N TRP A 98 19.86 -1.71 10.53
CA TRP A 98 18.51 -2.28 10.65
C TRP A 98 17.97 -2.73 9.29
N ILE A 99 17.35 -3.90 9.22
CA ILE A 99 16.69 -4.41 8.01
C ILE A 99 15.35 -5.04 8.39
N PRO A 100 14.30 -4.94 7.54
CA PRO A 100 13.06 -5.67 7.78
C PRO A 100 13.33 -7.17 7.98
N THR A 101 12.65 -7.77 8.95
CA THR A 101 12.82 -9.20 9.31
C THR A 101 12.51 -10.13 8.14
N ILE A 102 11.60 -9.72 7.24
CA ILE A 102 11.23 -10.46 6.05
C ILE A 102 11.40 -9.55 4.84
N MET A 103 12.23 -10.00 3.91
CA MET A 103 12.46 -9.35 2.63
C MET A 103 11.93 -10.25 1.51
N PRO A 104 10.85 -9.88 0.82
CA PRO A 104 10.40 -10.62 -0.36
C PRO A 104 11.40 -10.47 -1.51
N GLY A 105 11.27 -11.30 -2.55
CA GLY A 105 12.13 -11.24 -3.75
C GLY A 105 12.06 -9.93 -4.53
N THR A 106 11.16 -9.00 -4.16
CA THR A 106 11.09 -7.63 -4.69
C THR A 106 10.89 -6.63 -3.56
N GLY A 107 11.65 -5.53 -3.56
CA GLY A 107 11.42 -4.42 -2.62
C GLY A 107 10.15 -3.61 -2.89
N LYS A 108 9.37 -3.93 -3.93
CA LYS A 108 8.21 -3.16 -4.39
C LYS A 108 6.88 -3.54 -3.72
N ALA A 109 6.85 -4.55 -2.85
CA ALA A 109 5.69 -4.82 -2.00
C ALA A 109 5.56 -3.72 -0.93
N THR A 110 4.33 -3.36 -0.58
CA THR A 110 4.04 -2.36 0.46
C THR A 110 3.97 -3.05 1.83
N LEU A 111 4.20 -2.32 2.93
CA LEU A 111 4.10 -2.88 4.27
C LEU A 111 2.75 -3.56 4.56
N GLY A 112 1.65 -3.00 4.07
CA GLY A 112 0.31 -3.54 4.29
C GLY A 112 -0.15 -4.66 3.35
N GLY A 113 0.65 -5.07 2.37
CA GLY A 113 0.23 -6.04 1.34
C GLY A 113 1.31 -7.01 0.96
#